data_AF-A0AAJ2LGT3-F1
#
_entry.id   AF-A0AAJ2LGT3-F1
#
_cell.length_a   1.000
_cell.length_b   1.000
_cell.length_c   1.000
_cell.angle_alpha   90.00
_cell.angle_beta   90.00
_cell.angle_gamma   90.00
#
_symmetry.space_group_name_H-M   'P 1'
#
loop_
_entity.id
_entity.type
_entity.pdbx_description
1 polymer ?
#
loop_
_entity_poly.entity_id
_entity_poly.type
_entity_poly.pdbx_seq_one_letter_code
_entity_poly.pdbx_strand_id
1 'polypeptide(L)'
;MLDLRQPSVVVQALHDAGYKAELKTNKAGEPYVLSGANGSSFTIEFYGCTGVKDCGSYQFSSWYKAEPLFTPELANEWNRDKRFLKIVVTKEGTLDEWMDFSAIGKTTFANFADIVDWYQTMDADLAKFLDEKRAAAKK
;
A
#
# COMPACT_ATOMS: atom_id res chain seq x y z
N MET A 1 -4.64 18.54 13.38
CA MET A 1 -3.54 17.71 12.88
C MET A 1 -3.81 16.27 13.27
N LEU A 2 -3.58 15.33 12.35
CA LEU A 2 -3.78 13.89 12.52
C LEU A 2 -2.56 13.27 13.20
N ASP A 3 -2.76 12.43 14.22
CA ASP A 3 -1.72 11.56 14.79
C ASP A 3 -1.84 10.16 14.17
N LEU A 4 -1.11 9.92 13.07
CA LEU A 4 -1.18 8.66 12.32
C LEU A 4 -0.54 7.47 13.05
N ARG A 5 0.08 7.71 14.21
CA ARG A 5 0.53 6.64 15.11
C ARG A 5 -0.65 5.87 15.72
N GLN A 6 -1.85 6.42 15.63
CA GLN A 6 -3.09 5.80 16.09
C GLN A 6 -3.85 5.22 14.88
N PRO A 7 -3.96 3.88 14.73
CA PRO A 7 -4.66 3.28 13.60
C PRO A 7 -6.11 3.76 13.42
N SER A 8 -6.81 4.07 14.53
CA SER A 8 -8.17 4.63 14.47
C SER A 8 -8.26 6.02 13.84
N VAL A 9 -7.20 6.83 13.95
CA VAL A 9 -7.14 8.14 13.29
C VAL A 9 -6.97 7.98 11.78
N VAL A 10 -6.20 6.96 11.34
CA VAL A 10 -6.05 6.63 9.91
C VAL A 10 -7.40 6.20 9.32
N VAL A 11 -8.17 5.37 10.04
CA VAL A 11 -9.52 4.97 9.63
C VAL A 11 -10.42 6.17 9.44
N GLN A 12 -10.48 7.08 10.42
CA GLN A 12 -11.32 8.26 10.32
C GLN A 12 -10.88 9.17 9.16
N ALA A 13 -9.58 9.36 8.99
CA ALA A 13 -9.05 10.18 7.91
C ALA A 13 -9.34 9.59 6.51
N LEU A 14 -9.32 8.26 6.37
CA LEU A 14 -9.76 7.59 5.15
C LEU A 14 -11.26 7.80 4.89
N HIS A 15 -12.11 7.67 5.91
CA HIS A 15 -13.54 7.96 5.79
C HIS A 15 -13.79 9.41 5.38
N ASP A 16 -13.09 10.36 5.99
CA ASP A 16 -13.19 11.79 5.67
C ASP A 16 -12.73 12.10 4.23
N ALA A 17 -11.81 11.28 3.70
CA ALA A 17 -11.36 11.33 2.31
C ALA A 17 -12.25 10.54 1.33
N GLY A 18 -13.36 9.95 1.80
CA GLY A 18 -14.33 9.24 0.96
C GLY A 18 -14.07 7.74 0.76
N TYR A 19 -13.10 7.17 1.46
CA TYR A 19 -12.76 5.75 1.40
C TYR A 19 -13.55 4.93 2.40
N LYS A 20 -13.81 3.67 2.07
CA LYS A 20 -14.19 2.67 3.08
C LYS A 20 -12.94 2.29 3.87
N ALA A 21 -13.03 2.19 5.19
CA ALA A 21 -11.90 1.77 6.02
C ALA A 21 -12.37 0.89 7.18
N GLU A 22 -11.83 -0.33 7.27
CA GLU A 22 -12.11 -1.26 8.36
C GLU A 22 -10.84 -1.54 9.16
N LEU A 23 -10.82 -1.17 10.44
CA LEU A 23 -9.74 -1.56 11.35
C LEU A 23 -9.86 -3.04 11.70
N LYS A 24 -8.79 -3.80 11.49
CA LYS A 24 -8.70 -5.23 11.73
C LYS A 24 -7.43 -5.56 12.51
N THR A 25 -7.36 -6.81 12.96
CA THR A 25 -6.19 -7.36 13.64
C THR A 25 -5.76 -8.63 12.91
N ASN A 26 -4.47 -8.75 12.61
CA ASN A 26 -3.93 -9.92 11.94
C ASN A 26 -3.71 -11.07 12.96
N LYS A 27 -3.23 -12.24 12.48
CA LYS A 27 -2.99 -13.41 13.34
C LYS A 27 -1.88 -13.19 14.38
N ALA A 28 -0.99 -12.21 14.15
CA ALA A 28 0.08 -11.83 15.06
C ALA A 28 -0.38 -10.80 16.13
N GLY A 29 -1.63 -10.33 16.07
CA GLY A 29 -2.16 -9.34 17.00
C GLY A 29 -1.88 -7.89 16.58
N GLU A 30 -1.38 -7.67 15.37
CA GLU A 30 -1.03 -6.33 14.87
C GLU A 30 -2.24 -5.68 14.17
N PRO A 31 -2.46 -4.37 14.37
CA PRO A 31 -3.55 -3.66 13.71
C PRO A 31 -3.22 -3.39 12.23
N TYR A 32 -4.24 -3.47 11.38
CA TYR A 32 -4.17 -3.01 9.99
C TYR A 32 -5.53 -2.45 9.55
N VAL A 33 -5.54 -1.58 8.54
CA VAL A 33 -6.77 -1.07 7.94
C VAL A 33 -6.97 -1.72 6.58
N LEU A 34 -8.14 -2.30 6.34
CA LEU A 34 -8.56 -2.73 5.01
C LEU A 34 -9.33 -1.60 4.33
N SER A 35 -8.91 -1.25 3.11
CA SER A 35 -9.57 -0.25 2.27
C SER A 35 -9.59 -0.70 0.80
N GLY A 36 -10.06 0.16 -0.09
CA GLY A 36 -10.11 -0.13 -1.51
C GLY A 36 -10.25 1.11 -2.38
N ALA A 37 -9.69 1.01 -3.57
CA ALA A 37 -9.62 2.04 -4.60
C ALA A 37 -9.61 1.38 -5.98
N ASN A 38 -10.15 2.03 -7.01
CA ASN A 38 -10.08 1.55 -8.40
C ASN A 38 -10.60 0.11 -8.62
N GLY A 39 -11.48 -0.39 -7.75
CA GLY A 39 -11.97 -1.77 -7.80
C GLY A 39 -11.03 -2.82 -7.17
N SER A 40 -9.89 -2.39 -6.65
CA SER A 40 -8.90 -3.21 -5.94
C SER A 40 -8.91 -2.90 -4.43
N SER A 41 -8.66 -3.93 -3.63
CA SER A 41 -8.45 -3.75 -2.18
C SER A 41 -6.98 -3.51 -1.91
N PHE A 42 -6.70 -2.71 -0.88
CA PHE A 42 -5.36 -2.55 -0.32
C PHE A 42 -5.45 -2.53 1.20
N THR A 43 -4.34 -2.77 1.87
CA THR A 43 -4.22 -2.63 3.32
C THR A 43 -3.30 -1.49 3.70
N ILE A 44 -3.54 -0.91 4.89
CA ILE A 44 -2.57 -0.08 5.58
C ILE A 44 -2.11 -0.84 6.81
N GLU A 45 -0.90 -1.38 6.74
CA GLU A 45 -0.24 -2.11 7.82
C GLU A 45 0.51 -1.14 8.73
N PHE A 46 0.60 -1.45 10.03
CA PHE A 46 1.26 -0.59 11.03
C PHE A 46 2.44 -1.31 11.69
N TYR A 47 3.53 -0.58 11.92
CA TYR A 47 4.77 -1.15 12.44
C TYR A 47 5.31 -0.38 13.64
N GLY A 48 6.07 -1.10 14.49
CA GLY A 48 6.69 -0.53 15.68
C GLY A 48 5.67 -0.01 16.69
N CYS A 49 4.53 -0.68 16.82
CA CYS A 49 3.45 -0.28 17.72
C CYS A 49 3.72 -0.71 19.17
N THR A 50 3.19 0.07 20.12
CA THR A 50 3.04 -0.34 21.52
C THR A 50 1.63 -0.88 21.71
N GLY A 51 1.47 -2.21 21.58
CA GLY A 51 0.15 -2.83 21.47
C GLY A 51 -0.49 -2.51 20.11
N VAL A 52 -1.75 -2.09 20.10
CA VAL A 52 -2.49 -1.72 18.87
C VAL A 52 -2.48 -0.21 18.57
N LYS A 53 -1.54 0.53 19.17
CA LYS A 53 -1.45 1.98 19.12
C LYS A 53 0.00 2.47 19.17
N ASP A 54 0.19 3.78 19.04
CA ASP A 54 1.51 4.44 19.11
C ASP A 54 2.55 3.80 18.16
N CYS A 55 2.14 3.57 16.91
CA CYS A 55 2.97 2.98 15.87
C CYS A 55 3.99 3.97 15.30
N GLY A 56 5.16 3.49 14.89
CA GLY A 56 6.25 4.31 14.34
C GLY A 56 6.11 4.61 12.85
N SER A 57 5.53 3.68 12.08
CA SER A 57 5.33 3.80 10.65
C SER A 57 4.08 3.03 10.19
N TYR A 58 3.66 3.32 8.97
CA TYR A 58 2.59 2.61 8.28
C TYR A 58 2.96 2.38 6.82
N GLN A 59 2.36 1.36 6.22
CA GLN A 59 2.63 0.92 4.85
C GLN A 59 1.32 0.71 4.12
N PHE A 60 1.13 1.35 2.96
CA PHE A 60 0.12 0.91 2.01
C PHE A 60 0.63 -0.34 1.31
N SER A 61 -0.17 -1.39 1.23
CA SER A 61 0.23 -2.66 0.64
C SER A 61 -0.90 -3.32 -0.16
N SER A 62 -0.51 -4.00 -1.22
CA SER A 62 -1.33 -4.93 -1.97
C SER A 62 -0.44 -6.01 -2.60
N TRP A 63 -1.04 -6.98 -3.26
CA TRP A 63 -0.31 -8.07 -3.91
C TRP A 63 -1.09 -8.68 -5.08
N TYR A 64 -0.34 -9.27 -5.99
CA TYR A 64 -0.84 -10.01 -7.14
C TYR A 64 -0.51 -11.50 -6.98
N LYS A 65 -1.46 -12.35 -7.37
CA LYS A 65 -1.26 -13.81 -7.39
C LYS A 65 -0.09 -14.17 -8.30
N ALA A 66 0.57 -15.28 -7.98
CA ALA A 66 1.72 -15.71 -8.75
C ALA A 66 1.41 -15.87 -10.24
N GLU A 67 2.29 -15.33 -11.08
CA GLU A 67 2.23 -15.40 -12.54
C GLU A 67 3.63 -15.65 -13.10
N PRO A 68 3.79 -16.43 -14.19
CA PRO A 68 5.11 -16.69 -14.79
C PRO A 68 5.87 -15.44 -15.23
N LEU A 69 5.15 -14.35 -15.49
CA LEU A 69 5.70 -13.06 -15.88
C LEU A 69 6.41 -12.34 -14.72
N PHE A 70 6.08 -12.67 -13.48
CA PHE A 70 6.65 -12.00 -12.31
C PHE A 70 8.06 -12.51 -12.07
N THR A 71 9.05 -11.71 -12.46
CA THR A 71 10.47 -11.97 -12.21
C THR A 71 11.14 -10.79 -11.49
N PRO A 72 12.28 -11.01 -10.81
CA PRO A 72 13.05 -9.92 -10.23
C PRO A 72 13.45 -8.84 -11.24
N GLU A 73 13.68 -9.19 -12.50
CA GLU A 73 14.01 -8.24 -13.57
C GLU A 73 12.85 -7.30 -13.88
N LEU A 74 11.62 -7.83 -13.95
CA LEU A 74 10.41 -7.02 -14.11
C LEU A 74 10.20 -6.07 -12.91
N ALA A 75 10.43 -6.57 -11.69
CA ALA A 75 10.37 -5.73 -10.49
C ALA A 75 11.42 -4.61 -10.49
N ASN A 76 12.65 -4.92 -10.89
CA ASN A 76 13.72 -3.93 -11.01
C ASN A 76 13.44 -2.91 -12.12
N GLU A 77 12.79 -3.31 -13.21
CA GLU A 77 12.39 -2.38 -14.27
C GLU A 77 11.44 -1.30 -13.73
N TRP A 78 10.39 -1.71 -13.01
CA TRP A 78 9.48 -0.79 -12.36
C TRP A 78 10.20 0.09 -11.33
N ASN A 79 10.91 -0.53 -10.39
CA ASN A 79 11.55 0.16 -9.25
C ASN A 79 12.62 1.18 -9.68
N ARG A 80 13.24 0.98 -10.85
CA ARG A 80 14.21 1.93 -11.40
C ARG A 80 13.55 3.23 -11.83
N ASP A 81 12.36 3.15 -12.42
CA ASP A 81 11.71 4.28 -13.09
C ASP A 81 10.61 4.91 -12.21
N LYS A 82 10.18 4.22 -11.14
CA LYS A 82 9.12 4.66 -10.23
C LYS A 82 9.66 4.89 -8.82
N ARG A 83 9.44 6.10 -8.30
CA ARG A 83 10.05 6.56 -7.04
C ARG A 83 9.36 6.07 -5.77
N PHE A 84 8.03 6.00 -5.78
CA PHE A 84 7.24 5.93 -4.55
C PHE A 84 6.76 4.51 -4.21
N LEU A 85 6.09 3.84 -5.14
CA LEU A 85 5.58 2.49 -4.95
C LEU A 85 6.63 1.48 -5.39
N LYS A 86 7.06 0.63 -4.45
CA LYS A 86 8.01 -0.45 -4.72
C LYS A 86 7.27 -1.74 -4.98
N ILE A 87 7.87 -2.60 -5.81
CA ILE A 87 7.41 -3.98 -5.99
C ILE A 87 8.53 -4.97 -5.74
N VAL A 88 8.16 -6.17 -5.28
CA VAL A 88 9.06 -7.32 -5.21
C VAL A 88 8.35 -8.55 -5.71
N VAL A 89 9.11 -9.45 -6.33
CA VAL A 89 8.63 -10.79 -6.62
C VAL A 89 9.12 -11.72 -5.52
N THR A 90 8.18 -12.40 -4.86
CA THR A 90 8.46 -13.33 -3.77
C THR A 90 9.00 -14.65 -4.29
N LYS A 91 9.47 -15.54 -3.39
CA LYS A 91 9.94 -16.88 -3.78
C LYS A 91 8.80 -17.75 -4.30
N GLU A 92 7.59 -17.46 -3.87
CA GLU A 92 6.34 -18.11 -4.24
C GLU A 92 5.82 -17.58 -5.60
N GLY A 93 6.48 -16.58 -6.18
CA GLY A 93 6.16 -15.99 -7.47
C GLY A 93 5.06 -14.93 -7.41
N THR A 94 4.57 -14.56 -6.22
CA THR A 94 3.66 -13.40 -6.07
C THR A 94 4.41 -12.11 -6.31
N LEU A 95 3.67 -11.07 -6.68
CA LEU A 95 4.21 -9.71 -6.75
C LEU A 95 3.57 -8.91 -5.63
N ASP A 96 4.37 -8.51 -4.67
CA ASP A 96 3.92 -7.69 -3.54
C ASP A 96 4.31 -6.24 -3.83
N GLU A 97 3.42 -5.31 -3.50
CA GLU A 97 3.65 -3.87 -3.66
C GLU A 97 3.50 -3.14 -2.33
N TRP A 98 4.26 -2.05 -2.17
CA TRP A 98 4.09 -1.19 -1.02
C TRP A 98 4.62 0.24 -1.16
N MET A 99 4.10 1.12 -0.30
CA MET A 99 4.56 2.48 -0.08
C MET A 99 4.62 2.79 1.43
N ASP A 100 5.82 3.07 1.93
CA ASP A 100 6.11 3.24 3.38
C ASP A 100 6.17 4.70 3.81
N PHE A 101 5.60 5.00 4.98
CA PHE A 101 5.65 6.34 5.57
C PHE A 101 5.91 6.31 7.08
N SER A 102 6.61 7.32 7.58
CA SER A 102 6.69 7.55 9.02
C SER A 102 5.34 8.04 9.56
N ALA A 103 4.95 7.55 10.73
CA ALA A 103 3.79 8.04 11.47
C ALA A 103 4.14 9.20 12.43
N ILE A 104 5.43 9.52 12.58
CA ILE A 104 5.94 10.47 13.57
C ILE A 104 5.75 11.92 13.11
N GLY A 105 5.42 12.81 14.05
CA GLY A 105 5.39 14.26 13.82
C GLY A 105 4.02 14.86 13.56
N LYS A 106 2.96 14.04 13.54
CA LYS A 106 1.60 14.43 13.12
C LYS A 106 1.59 14.99 11.68
N THR A 107 0.40 15.08 11.08
CA THR A 107 0.25 15.63 9.73
C THR A 107 -1.05 16.43 9.59
N THR A 108 -1.19 17.19 8.51
CA THR A 108 -2.49 17.75 8.12
C THR A 108 -3.33 16.68 7.42
N PHE A 109 -4.65 16.87 7.41
CA PHE A 109 -5.55 16.05 6.60
C PHE A 109 -5.18 16.14 5.11
N ALA A 110 -4.92 17.34 4.60
CA ALA A 110 -4.54 17.55 3.21
C ALA A 110 -3.30 16.73 2.79
N ASN A 111 -2.26 16.67 3.63
CA ASN A 111 -1.07 15.87 3.33
C ASN A 111 -1.35 14.36 3.41
N PHE A 112 -2.21 13.91 4.33
CA PHE A 112 -2.61 12.50 4.36
C PHE A 112 -3.46 12.12 3.14
N ALA A 113 -4.40 12.97 2.73
CA ALA A 113 -5.22 12.76 1.54
C ALA A 113 -4.36 12.70 0.27
N ASP A 114 -3.35 13.56 0.14
CA ASP A 114 -2.37 13.53 -0.95
C ASP A 114 -1.59 12.21 -0.99
N ILE A 115 -1.16 11.69 0.16
CA ILE A 115 -0.50 10.37 0.25
C ILE A 115 -1.41 9.24 -0.27
N VAL A 116 -2.70 9.27 0.09
CA VAL A 116 -3.68 8.28 -0.39
C VAL A 116 -3.88 8.40 -1.90
N ASP A 117 -4.01 9.61 -2.43
CA ASP A 117 -4.13 9.86 -3.88
C ASP A 117 -2.90 9.38 -4.66
N TRP A 118 -1.70 9.64 -4.14
CA TRP A 118 -0.46 9.14 -4.71
C TRP A 118 -0.40 7.61 -4.71
N TYR A 119 -0.88 6.95 -3.65
CA TYR A 119 -0.92 5.48 -3.61
C TYR A 119 -1.79 4.94 -4.75
N GLN A 120 -2.99 5.48 -4.91
CA GLN A 120 -3.92 5.04 -5.95
C GLN A 120 -3.41 5.30 -7.36
N THR A 121 -2.76 6.45 -7.57
CA THR A 121 -2.14 6.80 -8.85
C THR A 121 -1.06 5.79 -9.21
N MET A 122 -0.22 5.43 -8.22
CA MET A 122 0.87 4.48 -8.43
C MET A 122 0.38 3.03 -8.61
N ASP A 123 -0.65 2.60 -7.87
CA ASP A 123 -1.30 1.29 -8.03
C ASP A 123 -1.94 1.17 -9.43
N ALA A 124 -2.64 2.20 -9.89
CA ALA A 124 -3.20 2.23 -11.24
C ALA A 124 -2.11 2.19 -12.33
N ASP A 125 -1.00 2.92 -12.14
CA ASP A 125 0.16 2.88 -13.03
C ASP A 125 0.80 1.49 -13.05
N LEU A 126 0.88 0.79 -11.91
CA LEU A 126 1.41 -0.56 -11.85
C LEU A 126 0.52 -1.54 -12.60
N ALA A 127 -0.80 -1.47 -12.38
CA ALA A 127 -1.76 -2.29 -13.10
C ALA A 127 -1.59 -2.14 -14.62
N LYS A 128 -1.47 -0.90 -15.10
CA LYS A 128 -1.19 -0.61 -16.52
C LYS A 128 0.14 -1.20 -16.99
N PHE A 129 1.22 -1.02 -16.23
CA PHE A 129 2.53 -1.59 -16.56
C PHE A 129 2.47 -3.11 -16.69
N LEU A 130 1.80 -3.79 -15.75
CA LEU A 130 1.64 -5.24 -15.79
C LEU A 130 0.81 -5.69 -17.01
N ASP A 131 -0.24 -4.95 -17.37
CA ASP A 131 -1.05 -5.26 -18.55
C ASP A 131 -0.27 -5.12 -19.86
N GLU A 132 0.57 -4.08 -19.99
CA GLU A 132 1.47 -3.91 -21.13
C GLU A 132 2.48 -5.07 -21.23
N LYS A 133 3.04 -5.50 -20.09
CA LYS A 133 3.95 -6.66 -20.03
C LYS A 133 3.25 -7.97 -20.39
N ARG A 134 2.03 -8.20 -19.89
CA ARG A 134 1.20 -9.36 -20.26
C ARG A 134 0.87 -9.37 -21.74
N ALA A 135 0.57 -8.22 -22.34
CA ALA A 135 0.30 -8.11 -23.77
C ALA A 135 1.55 -8.38 -24.62
N ALA A 136 2.72 -7.94 -24.17
CA ALA A 136 3.99 -8.19 -24.85
C ALA A 136 4.39 -9.68 -24.80
N ALA A 137 4.15 -10.36 -23.67
CA ALA A 137 4.49 -11.78 -23.50
C ALA A 137 3.62 -12.76 -24.33
N LYS A 138 2.50 -12.28 -24.90
CA LYS A 138 1.62 -13.06 -25.78
C LYS A 138 2.02 -12.99 -27.26
N LYS A 139 2.94 -12.12 -27.63
CA LYS A 139 3.48 -11.97 -28.98
C LYS A 139 4.70 -12.86 -29.17
#